data_AF-A0A196SK16-F1
#
_entry.id   AF-A0A196SK16-F1
#
_cell.length_a   1.000
_cell.length_b   1.000
_cell.length_c   1.000
_cell.angle_alpha   90.00
_cell.angle_beta   90.00
_cell.angle_gamma   90.00
#
_symmetry.space_group_name_H-M   'P 1'
#
loop_
_entity.id
_entity.type
_entity.pdbx_description
1 polymer ?
#
loop_
_entity_poly.entity_id
_entity_poly.type
_entity_poly.pdbx_seq_one_letter_code
_entity_poly.pdbx_strand_id
1 'polypeptide(L)'
;MQQVDVSNNRIREKATLQFIENTNTQCGREAVRFSPPASPLLSSSSEALHDKPCKDLCKVVQLLHILACSAGFDSLPLQIPPQLRFNPHNESHQKIIAKLLQQPSVLAERIAGLCEAVRHCVDDSPLMDLLVANLPILLAFLHVSPALPFDVTLPYALDCTLRTTAGCVRRCGIVKIRIVSLLESVVRQGSLVAWSVMSVMKVNEIMKELLVYHPWNSLLHNAVKSFLESELLSQRPSLVVDVVLNHNLPGFIARPQKGSVGFLGQLRLLREVLESIRGQFGFISESSVY
;
A
#
# COMPACT_ATOMS: atom_id res chain seq x y z
N MET A 1 -2.07 21.86 16.69
CA MET A 1 -0.95 20.98 17.09
C MET A 1 -1.55 19.68 17.60
N GLN A 2 -1.39 18.57 16.87
CA GLN A 2 -1.76 17.24 17.34
C GLN A 2 -0.47 16.44 17.55
N GLN A 3 -0.28 15.89 18.76
CA GLN A 3 0.86 15.08 19.15
C GLN A 3 0.37 13.65 19.39
N VAL A 4 1.11 12.65 18.89
CA VAL A 4 0.90 11.24 19.20
C VAL A 4 2.29 10.58 19.39
N ASP A 5 2.39 9.54 20.23
CA ASP A 5 3.65 9.06 20.86
C ASP A 5 4.11 7.68 20.33
N VAL A 6 5.44 7.48 20.21
CA VAL A 6 6.13 6.51 19.30
C VAL A 6 7.12 5.60 20.05
N SER A 7 6.69 4.97 21.14
CA SER A 7 7.63 4.44 22.15
C SER A 7 8.42 3.15 21.82
N ASN A 8 8.49 2.65 20.58
CA ASN A 8 9.12 1.36 20.29
C ASN A 8 10.07 1.28 19.06
N ASN A 9 11.00 2.22 18.86
CA ASN A 9 12.12 2.04 17.92
C ASN A 9 13.46 2.56 18.49
N ARG A 10 13.88 1.93 19.59
CA ARG A 10 15.05 2.35 20.36
C ARG A 10 16.36 2.13 19.59
N ILE A 11 16.97 3.23 19.17
CA ILE A 11 18.43 3.56 19.17
C ILE A 11 18.84 4.41 17.95
N ARG A 12 18.09 4.42 16.84
CA ARG A 12 18.29 5.38 15.71
C ARG A 12 17.35 6.58 15.72
N GLU A 13 16.28 6.56 16.52
CA GLU A 13 15.20 7.55 16.49
C GLU A 13 15.57 8.96 16.98
N LYS A 14 16.41 9.13 18.00
CA LYS A 14 16.53 10.47 18.61
C LYS A 14 17.14 11.51 17.67
N ALA A 15 18.17 11.11 16.90
CA ALA A 15 18.80 11.95 15.90
C ALA A 15 17.90 12.12 14.66
N THR A 16 17.22 11.06 14.22
CA THR A 16 16.30 11.13 13.07
C THR A 16 15.04 11.94 13.37
N LEU A 17 14.49 11.84 14.59
CA LEU A 17 13.35 12.63 15.05
C LEU A 17 13.76 14.10 15.21
N GLN A 18 14.91 14.39 15.85
CA GLN A 18 15.44 15.77 15.88
C GLN A 18 15.71 16.31 14.47
N PHE A 19 16.18 15.46 13.56
CA PHE A 19 16.41 15.84 12.18
C PHE A 19 15.10 16.12 11.43
N ILE A 20 14.07 15.28 11.60
CA ILE A 20 12.72 15.49 11.07
C ILE A 20 12.15 16.79 11.66
N GLU A 21 12.26 17.01 12.97
CA GLU A 21 11.82 18.24 13.64
C GLU A 21 12.54 19.48 13.09
N ASN A 22 13.87 19.43 12.96
CA ASN A 22 14.67 20.53 12.43
C ASN A 22 14.33 20.83 10.96
N THR A 23 14.21 19.79 10.12
CA THR A 23 13.85 19.93 8.70
C THR A 23 12.44 20.50 8.55
N ASN A 24 11.50 20.02 9.36
CA ASN A 24 10.14 20.52 9.41
C ASN A 24 10.08 21.99 9.84
N THR A 25 10.89 22.41 10.83
CA THR A 25 10.95 23.83 11.24
C THR A 25 11.59 24.75 10.20
N GLN A 26 12.52 24.24 9.39
CA GLN A 26 13.21 25.02 8.35
C GLN A 26 12.42 25.15 7.05
N CYS A 27 11.56 24.18 6.72
CA CYS A 27 10.82 24.16 5.44
C CYS A 27 9.50 24.95 5.44
N GLY A 28 9.05 25.52 6.58
CA GLY A 28 7.84 26.37 6.63
C GLY A 28 6.53 25.71 6.18
N ARG A 29 6.50 24.38 6.04
CA ARG A 29 5.37 23.57 5.56
C ARG A 29 4.81 22.70 6.69
N GLU A 30 3.56 22.26 6.58
CA GLU A 30 2.94 21.37 7.57
C GLU A 30 3.76 20.09 7.77
N ALA A 31 4.20 19.92 9.00
CA ALA A 31 5.13 18.90 9.45
C ALA A 31 4.37 17.67 9.97
N VAL A 32 4.56 16.51 9.35
CA VAL A 32 3.97 15.24 9.81
C VAL A 32 4.93 14.54 10.77
N ARG A 33 4.44 14.18 11.96
CA ARG A 33 5.15 13.33 12.91
C ARG A 33 4.48 11.96 12.96
N PHE A 34 5.25 10.90 12.71
CA PHE A 34 4.76 9.53 12.61
C PHE A 34 4.57 8.93 13.99
N SER A 35 3.38 8.39 14.27
CA SER A 35 3.04 7.77 15.55
C SER A 35 2.00 6.66 15.35
N PRO A 36 2.03 5.57 16.13
CA PRO A 36 1.01 4.52 16.04
C PRO A 36 -0.40 5.06 16.33
N PRO A 37 -1.43 4.60 15.59
CA PRO A 37 -2.79 5.11 15.74
C PRO A 37 -3.35 4.79 17.12
N ALA A 38 -3.82 5.83 17.83
CA ALA A 38 -4.58 5.68 19.06
C ALA A 38 -6.03 5.29 18.74
N SER A 39 -6.27 3.99 18.53
CA SER A 39 -7.59 3.40 18.24
C SER A 39 -8.28 3.92 16.96
N PRO A 40 -9.10 3.09 16.28
CA PRO A 40 -9.72 3.51 15.03
C PRO A 40 -10.82 4.55 15.30
N LEU A 41 -10.61 5.75 14.77
CA LEU A 41 -11.61 6.79 14.64
C LEU A 41 -12.70 6.31 13.67
N LEU A 42 -13.71 5.60 14.18
CA LEU A 42 -14.98 5.42 13.47
C LEU A 42 -15.97 6.47 13.98
N SER A 43 -15.72 7.73 13.66
CA SER A 43 -16.73 8.78 13.76
C SER A 43 -17.56 8.79 12.48
N SER A 44 -18.88 8.60 12.61
CA SER A 44 -19.94 8.71 11.59
C SER A 44 -20.28 7.45 10.76
N SER A 45 -20.84 6.44 11.41
CA SER A 45 -21.41 5.24 10.76
C SER A 45 -22.62 5.49 9.85
N SER A 46 -23.17 6.72 9.76
CA SER A 46 -24.42 6.97 9.02
C SER A 46 -24.19 7.36 7.56
N GLU A 47 -23.12 8.09 7.23
CA GLU A 47 -22.88 8.57 5.87
C GLU A 47 -22.29 7.46 4.96
N ALA A 48 -21.41 6.63 5.52
CA ALA A 48 -20.81 5.48 4.84
C ALA A 48 -21.84 4.43 4.35
N LEU A 49 -23.02 4.37 4.98
CA LEU A 49 -24.09 3.42 4.65
C LEU A 49 -24.81 3.74 3.34
N HIS A 50 -24.77 4.98 2.88
CA HIS A 50 -25.43 5.39 1.64
C HIS A 50 -24.46 5.53 0.47
N ASP A 51 -23.19 5.83 0.76
CA ASP A 51 -22.16 6.06 -0.25
C ASP A 51 -21.72 4.78 -1.00
N LYS A 52 -21.64 4.88 -2.33
CA LYS A 52 -21.31 3.75 -3.21
C LYS A 52 -19.84 3.32 -3.08
N PRO A 53 -18.85 4.22 -3.16
CA PRO A 53 -17.46 3.95 -2.82
C PRO A 53 -17.27 3.22 -1.48
N CYS A 54 -17.92 3.69 -0.41
CA CYS A 54 -17.81 3.03 0.90
C CYS A 54 -18.33 1.58 0.88
N LYS A 55 -19.47 1.32 0.21
CA LYS A 55 -20.01 -0.03 0.02
C LYS A 55 -19.08 -0.92 -0.79
N ASP A 56 -18.50 -0.38 -1.86
CA ASP A 56 -17.59 -1.13 -2.71
C ASP A 56 -16.28 -1.45 -1.98
N LEU A 57 -15.75 -0.52 -1.19
CA LEU A 57 -14.61 -0.77 -0.30
C LEU A 57 -14.92 -1.86 0.73
N CYS A 58 -16.08 -1.81 1.38
CA CYS A 58 -16.50 -2.87 2.32
C CYS A 58 -16.52 -4.25 1.67
N LYS A 59 -17.00 -4.37 0.43
CA LYS A 59 -17.00 -5.64 -0.31
C LYS A 59 -15.58 -6.10 -0.63
N VAL A 60 -14.73 -5.19 -1.09
CA VAL A 60 -13.32 -5.47 -1.40
C VAL A 60 -12.61 -5.98 -0.15
N VAL A 61 -12.65 -5.22 0.95
CA VAL A 61 -11.97 -5.56 2.21
C VAL A 61 -12.42 -6.92 2.74
N GLN A 62 -13.72 -7.23 2.70
CA GLN A 62 -14.22 -8.53 3.15
C GLN A 62 -13.68 -9.69 2.32
N LEU A 63 -13.60 -9.53 1.00
CA LEU A 63 -13.06 -10.56 0.14
C LEU A 63 -11.56 -10.74 0.34
N LEU A 64 -10.81 -9.64 0.47
CA LEU A 64 -9.40 -9.69 0.79
C LEU A 64 -9.16 -10.34 2.16
N HIS A 65 -10.03 -10.09 3.14
CA HIS A 65 -9.99 -10.71 4.46
C HIS A 65 -10.19 -12.22 4.38
N ILE A 66 -11.23 -12.69 3.69
CA ILE A 66 -11.47 -14.13 3.46
C ILE A 66 -10.25 -14.79 2.80
N LEU A 67 -9.65 -14.14 1.80
CA LEU A 67 -8.48 -14.64 1.08
C LEU A 67 -7.20 -14.60 1.91
N ALA A 68 -7.05 -13.62 2.80
CA ALA A 68 -5.92 -13.53 3.70
C ALA A 68 -6.02 -14.60 4.80
N CYS A 69 -7.19 -14.79 5.41
CA CYS A 69 -7.41 -15.84 6.40
C CYS A 69 -7.20 -17.23 5.80
N SER A 70 -7.69 -17.51 4.59
CA SER A 70 -7.44 -18.80 3.93
C SER A 70 -5.96 -19.06 3.61
N ALA A 71 -5.14 -18.02 3.58
CA ALA A 71 -3.69 -18.09 3.43
C ALA A 71 -2.92 -18.12 4.78
N GLY A 72 -3.63 -18.18 5.92
CA GLY A 72 -3.04 -18.27 7.26
C GLY A 72 -2.93 -16.95 8.03
N PHE A 73 -3.57 -15.87 7.57
CA PHE A 73 -3.62 -14.57 8.27
C PHE A 73 -4.91 -14.42 9.12
N ASP A 74 -5.07 -15.27 10.14
CA ASP A 74 -6.35 -15.42 10.87
C ASP A 74 -6.66 -14.30 11.89
N SER A 75 -5.69 -13.46 12.24
CA SER A 75 -5.81 -12.47 13.33
C SER A 75 -6.12 -11.04 12.86
N LEU A 76 -6.58 -10.84 11.63
CA LEU A 76 -6.82 -9.51 11.08
C LEU A 76 -8.20 -8.97 11.49
N PRO A 77 -8.29 -7.87 12.25
CA PRO A 77 -9.56 -7.29 12.65
C PRO A 77 -10.27 -6.65 11.45
N LEU A 78 -11.49 -7.10 11.16
CA LEU A 78 -12.32 -6.56 10.10
C LEU A 78 -13.13 -5.36 10.62
N GLN A 79 -12.71 -4.15 10.25
CA GLN A 79 -13.25 -2.89 10.74
C GLN A 79 -14.27 -2.29 9.76
N ILE A 80 -15.38 -2.99 9.55
CA ILE A 80 -16.47 -2.54 8.68
C ILE A 80 -17.80 -2.46 9.44
N PRO A 81 -18.71 -1.54 9.05
CA PRO A 81 -20.04 -1.46 9.64
C PRO A 81 -20.79 -2.79 9.52
N PRO A 82 -21.45 -3.28 10.59
CA PRO A 82 -22.11 -4.59 10.59
C PRO A 82 -23.19 -4.71 9.51
N GLN A 83 -23.84 -3.61 9.13
CA GLN A 83 -24.88 -3.57 8.10
C GLN A 83 -24.34 -3.81 6.68
N LEU A 84 -23.05 -3.57 6.46
CA LEU A 84 -22.38 -3.78 5.16
C LEU A 84 -21.62 -5.11 5.10
N ARG A 85 -21.73 -5.94 6.15
CA ARG A 85 -21.11 -7.25 6.19
C ARG A 85 -21.88 -8.25 5.33
N PHE A 86 -21.16 -9.10 4.63
CA PHE A 86 -21.74 -10.25 3.97
C PHE A 86 -22.33 -11.16 5.04
N ASN A 87 -23.65 -11.32 5.01
CA ASN A 87 -24.32 -12.38 5.73
C ASN A 87 -24.01 -13.76 5.09
N PRO A 88 -23.29 -14.67 5.78
CA PRO A 88 -22.94 -15.98 5.24
C PRO A 88 -24.14 -16.90 5.08
N HIS A 89 -25.28 -16.59 5.72
CA HIS A 89 -26.53 -17.35 5.57
C HIS A 89 -27.41 -16.85 4.42
N ASN A 90 -27.00 -15.80 3.71
CA ASN A 90 -27.76 -15.26 2.59
C ASN A 90 -27.21 -15.80 1.26
N GLU A 91 -28.02 -16.57 0.53
CA GLU A 91 -27.64 -17.15 -0.77
C GLU A 91 -27.17 -16.12 -1.80
N SER A 92 -27.76 -14.91 -1.81
CA SER A 92 -27.36 -13.86 -2.74
C SER A 92 -25.94 -13.37 -2.45
N HIS A 93 -25.57 -13.26 -1.18
CA HIS A 93 -24.21 -12.88 -0.76
C HIS A 93 -23.21 -13.98 -1.05
N GLN A 94 -23.58 -15.25 -0.83
CA GLN A 94 -22.76 -16.40 -1.20
C GLN A 94 -22.48 -16.42 -2.71
N LYS A 95 -23.49 -16.17 -3.55
CA LYS A 95 -23.33 -16.06 -5.01
C LYS A 95 -22.40 -14.90 -5.42
N ILE A 96 -22.50 -13.75 -4.75
CA ILE A 96 -21.61 -12.61 -4.99
C ILE A 96 -20.17 -12.94 -4.61
N ILE A 97 -19.96 -13.53 -3.44
CA ILE A 97 -18.62 -13.97 -2.97
C ILE A 97 -18.05 -14.98 -3.96
N ALA A 98 -18.79 -16.04 -4.29
CA ALA A 98 -18.35 -17.06 -5.24
C ALA A 98 -17.97 -16.45 -6.60
N LYS A 99 -18.79 -15.55 -7.16
CA LYS A 99 -18.51 -14.90 -8.43
C LYS A 99 -17.25 -14.03 -8.37
N LEU A 100 -17.05 -13.27 -7.30
CA LEU A 100 -15.88 -12.39 -7.15
C LEU A 100 -14.59 -13.16 -6.88
N LEU A 101 -14.68 -14.31 -6.20
CA LEU A 101 -13.57 -15.24 -6.03
C LEU A 101 -13.21 -15.95 -7.35
N GLN A 102 -14.21 -16.35 -8.14
CA GLN A 102 -14.01 -16.97 -9.46
C GLN A 102 -13.49 -15.98 -10.52
N GLN A 103 -13.75 -14.67 -10.36
CA GLN A 103 -13.38 -13.64 -11.34
C GLN A 103 -12.56 -12.51 -10.69
N PRO A 104 -11.24 -12.69 -10.49
CA PRO A 104 -10.37 -11.68 -9.90
C PRO A 104 -10.32 -10.35 -10.67
N SER A 105 -10.65 -10.35 -11.96
CA SER A 105 -10.76 -9.14 -12.78
C SER A 105 -11.87 -8.21 -12.31
N VAL A 106 -13.00 -8.74 -11.85
CA VAL A 106 -14.13 -7.94 -11.34
C VAL A 106 -13.75 -7.28 -10.02
N LEU A 107 -13.00 -7.99 -9.17
CA LEU A 107 -12.46 -7.40 -7.94
C LEU A 107 -11.45 -6.28 -8.26
N ALA A 108 -10.58 -6.51 -9.24
CA ALA A 108 -9.62 -5.52 -9.71
C ALA A 108 -10.28 -4.26 -10.31
N GLU A 109 -11.37 -4.41 -11.05
CA GLU A 109 -12.16 -3.28 -11.59
C GLU A 109 -12.80 -2.45 -10.48
N ARG A 110 -13.35 -3.11 -9.45
CA ARG A 110 -13.87 -2.40 -8.26
C ARG A 110 -12.79 -1.59 -7.56
N ILE A 111 -11.60 -2.16 -7.40
CA ILE A 111 -10.46 -1.45 -6.80
C ILE A 111 -10.05 -0.27 -7.69
N ALA A 112 -10.07 -0.41 -9.02
CA ALA A 112 -9.79 0.72 -9.92
C ALA A 112 -10.82 1.85 -9.77
N GLY A 113 -12.11 1.53 -9.58
CA GLY A 113 -13.13 2.54 -9.24
C GLY A 113 -12.85 3.24 -7.90
N LEU A 114 -12.33 2.51 -6.91
CA LEU A 114 -11.92 3.10 -5.62
C LEU A 114 -10.69 4.00 -5.76
N CYS A 115 -9.73 3.66 -6.64
CA CYS A 115 -8.59 4.53 -6.92
C CYS A 115 -9.03 5.93 -7.35
N GLU A 116 -10.06 6.01 -8.20
CA GLU A 116 -10.59 7.29 -8.67
C GLU A 116 -11.39 8.00 -7.58
N ALA A 117 -12.25 7.27 -6.85
CA ALA A 117 -13.02 7.86 -5.75
C ALA A 117 -12.11 8.44 -4.65
N VAL A 118 -11.01 7.76 -4.32
CA VAL A 118 -10.03 8.24 -3.33
C VAL A 118 -9.35 9.52 -3.79
N ARG A 119 -8.99 9.65 -5.07
CA ARG A 119 -8.32 10.87 -5.57
C ARG A 119 -9.16 12.14 -5.43
N HIS A 120 -10.48 11.99 -5.44
CA HIS A 120 -11.43 13.10 -5.35
C HIS A 120 -12.07 13.25 -3.96
N CYS A 121 -11.65 12.45 -2.98
CA CYS A 121 -12.22 12.53 -1.63
C CYS A 121 -11.52 13.60 -0.79
N VAL A 122 -12.30 14.20 0.12
CA VAL A 122 -11.80 15.16 1.12
C VAL A 122 -11.12 14.38 2.25
N ASP A 123 -10.16 15.02 2.95
CA ASP A 123 -9.35 14.38 4.00
C ASP A 123 -10.17 13.69 5.10
N ASP A 124 -11.31 14.27 5.51
CA ASP A 124 -12.22 13.72 6.53
C ASP A 124 -13.35 12.86 5.93
N SER A 125 -13.13 12.27 4.75
CA SER A 125 -14.15 11.45 4.12
C SER A 125 -14.30 10.09 4.83
N PRO A 126 -15.53 9.58 5.00
CA PRO A 126 -15.78 8.26 5.57
C PRO A 126 -15.12 7.14 4.76
N LEU A 127 -14.87 7.38 3.47
CA LEU A 127 -14.12 6.47 2.60
C LEU A 127 -12.66 6.34 3.02
N MET A 128 -12.00 7.46 3.35
CA MET A 128 -10.61 7.48 3.78
C MET A 128 -10.47 6.82 5.16
N ASP A 129 -11.35 7.14 6.11
CA ASP A 129 -11.37 6.52 7.44
C ASP A 129 -11.52 5.00 7.34
N LEU A 130 -12.48 4.54 6.52
CA LEU A 130 -12.72 3.12 6.30
C LEU A 130 -11.51 2.43 5.63
N LEU A 131 -10.82 3.11 4.71
CA LEU A 131 -9.64 2.59 4.04
C LEU A 131 -8.48 2.44 5.02
N VAL A 132 -8.21 3.47 5.81
CA VAL A 132 -7.14 3.49 6.82
C VAL A 132 -7.38 2.43 7.90
N ALA A 133 -8.62 2.32 8.39
CA ALA A 133 -9.04 1.32 9.37
C ALA A 133 -8.80 -0.13 8.91
N ASN A 134 -8.91 -0.39 7.59
CA ASN A 134 -8.78 -1.72 7.02
C ASN A 134 -7.46 -1.93 6.24
N LEU A 135 -6.53 -0.99 6.31
CA LEU A 135 -5.21 -1.08 5.68
C LEU A 135 -4.45 -2.38 6.05
N PRO A 136 -4.49 -2.90 7.30
CA PRO A 136 -3.88 -4.19 7.63
C PRO A 136 -4.31 -5.35 6.73
N ILE A 137 -5.57 -5.38 6.31
CA ILE A 137 -6.10 -6.43 5.44
C ILE A 137 -5.54 -6.30 4.02
N LEU A 138 -5.47 -5.07 3.50
CA LEU A 138 -4.88 -4.80 2.18
C LEU A 138 -3.42 -5.21 2.14
N LEU A 139 -2.65 -4.86 3.18
CA LEU A 139 -1.23 -5.19 3.26
C LEU A 139 -0.99 -6.68 3.45
N ALA A 140 -1.77 -7.35 4.30
CA ALA A 140 -1.68 -8.80 4.46
C ALA A 140 -1.92 -9.53 3.12
N PHE A 141 -2.91 -9.08 2.34
CA PHE A 141 -3.16 -9.64 1.01
C PHE A 141 -1.98 -9.48 0.04
N LEU A 142 -1.19 -8.41 0.14
CA LEU A 142 0.02 -8.25 -0.68
C LEU A 142 1.06 -9.35 -0.41
N HIS A 143 1.05 -9.97 0.78
CA HIS A 143 1.91 -11.11 1.12
C HIS A 143 1.32 -12.47 0.74
N VAL A 144 0.01 -12.56 0.46
CA VAL A 144 -0.66 -13.82 0.09
C VAL A 144 -0.07 -14.40 -1.20
N SER A 145 0.18 -15.70 -1.24
CA SER A 145 0.68 -16.37 -2.44
C SER A 145 -0.34 -16.27 -3.60
N PRO A 146 0.09 -16.15 -4.86
CA PRO A 146 -0.81 -16.17 -6.02
C PRO A 146 -1.52 -17.52 -6.18
N ALA A 147 -0.98 -18.59 -5.54
CA ALA A 147 -1.68 -19.86 -5.31
C ALA A 147 -2.71 -19.62 -4.22
N LEU A 148 -3.76 -18.87 -4.54
CA LEU A 148 -4.96 -19.00 -3.74
C LEU A 148 -5.50 -20.40 -4.02
N PRO A 149 -5.74 -21.22 -2.98
CA PRO A 149 -6.36 -22.53 -3.12
C PRO A 149 -7.85 -22.26 -3.38
N PHE A 150 -8.16 -21.78 -4.57
CA PHE A 150 -9.51 -21.94 -5.06
C PHE A 150 -9.63 -23.42 -5.36
N ASP A 151 -10.22 -24.15 -4.42
CA ASP A 151 -10.76 -25.50 -4.60
C ASP A 151 -11.98 -25.44 -5.55
N VAL A 152 -11.81 -24.70 -6.65
CA VAL A 152 -12.66 -24.72 -7.81
C VAL A 152 -12.04 -25.83 -8.64
N THR A 153 -12.78 -26.92 -8.78
CA THR A 153 -12.55 -28.08 -9.65
C THR A 153 -12.35 -27.65 -11.10
N LEU A 154 -11.28 -26.91 -11.39
CA LEU A 154 -10.77 -26.66 -12.71
C LEU A 154 -9.79 -27.80 -12.99
N PRO A 155 -9.92 -28.51 -14.12
CA PRO A 155 -9.06 -29.64 -14.47
C PRO A 155 -7.58 -29.24 -14.66
N TYR A 156 -7.26 -27.94 -14.56
CA TYR A 156 -5.92 -27.39 -14.63
C TYR A 156 -5.69 -26.37 -13.52
N ALA A 157 -4.88 -26.72 -12.52
CA ALA A 157 -4.28 -25.74 -11.62
C ALA A 157 -3.16 -25.02 -12.39
N LEU A 158 -3.29 -23.72 -12.61
CA LEU A 158 -2.20 -22.95 -13.20
C LEU A 158 -1.11 -22.73 -12.15
N ASP A 159 0.08 -23.24 -12.43
CA ASP A 159 1.25 -23.03 -11.59
C ASP A 159 1.50 -21.55 -11.29
N CYS A 160 1.92 -21.28 -10.06
CA CYS A 160 2.28 -19.94 -9.60
C CYS A 160 3.53 -19.39 -10.27
N THR A 161 4.29 -20.26 -10.92
CA THR A 161 5.52 -19.96 -11.62
C THR A 161 5.40 -20.42 -13.06
N LEU A 162 5.64 -19.51 -14.00
CA LEU A 162 5.77 -19.81 -15.41
C LEU A 162 7.26 -19.92 -15.73
N ARG A 163 7.71 -21.06 -16.24
CA ARG A 163 9.09 -21.19 -16.72
C ARG A 163 9.15 -20.60 -18.13
N THR A 164 9.89 -19.49 -18.29
CA THR A 164 10.13 -18.85 -19.58
C THR A 164 11.59 -19.02 -19.97
N THR A 165 11.94 -18.71 -21.22
CA THR A 165 13.33 -18.71 -21.72
C THR A 165 14.21 -17.71 -20.97
N ALA A 166 13.63 -16.66 -20.37
CA ALA A 166 14.31 -15.67 -19.54
C ALA A 166 14.41 -16.07 -18.05
N GLY A 167 13.75 -17.16 -17.64
CA GLY A 167 13.74 -17.66 -16.25
C GLY A 167 12.33 -17.93 -15.72
N CYS A 168 12.25 -18.24 -14.42
CA CYS A 168 10.98 -18.48 -13.74
C CYS A 168 10.28 -17.16 -13.39
N VAL A 169 9.08 -16.98 -13.92
CA VAL A 169 8.21 -15.82 -13.66
C VAL A 169 7.17 -16.20 -12.63
N ARG A 170 7.23 -15.59 -11.44
CA ARG A 170 6.18 -15.74 -10.43
C ARG A 170 5.00 -14.81 -10.73
N ARG A 171 3.80 -15.36 -10.83
CA ARG A 171 2.56 -14.58 -11.03
C ARG A 171 2.33 -13.67 -9.82
N CYS A 172 1.76 -12.48 -10.01
CA CYS A 172 1.43 -11.55 -8.91
C CYS A 172 -0.08 -11.44 -8.68
N GLY A 173 -0.88 -11.65 -9.73
CA GLY A 173 -2.33 -11.46 -9.69
C GLY A 173 -2.70 -9.98 -9.87
N ILE A 174 -3.74 -9.73 -10.68
CA ILE A 174 -4.16 -8.36 -11.02
C ILE A 174 -4.66 -7.57 -9.80
N VAL A 175 -5.22 -8.25 -8.81
CA VAL A 175 -5.75 -7.64 -7.58
C VAL A 175 -4.63 -6.98 -6.77
N LYS A 176 -3.46 -7.61 -6.62
CA LYS A 176 -2.31 -7.01 -5.93
C LYS A 176 -1.84 -5.73 -6.61
N ILE A 177 -1.72 -5.76 -7.94
CA ILE A 177 -1.33 -4.59 -8.73
C ILE A 177 -2.31 -3.43 -8.48
N ARG A 178 -3.61 -3.73 -8.47
CA ARG A 178 -4.64 -2.73 -8.18
C ARG A 178 -4.62 -2.22 -6.74
N ILE A 179 -4.29 -3.06 -5.76
CA ILE A 179 -4.10 -2.60 -4.37
C ILE A 179 -2.92 -1.63 -4.29
N VAL A 180 -1.80 -1.91 -4.96
CA VAL A 180 -0.68 -0.96 -5.03
C VAL A 180 -1.11 0.37 -5.68
N SER A 181 -1.92 0.31 -6.75
CA SER A 181 -2.51 1.52 -7.36
C SER A 181 -3.47 2.26 -6.40
N LEU A 182 -4.20 1.56 -5.55
CA LEU A 182 -5.08 2.18 -4.55
C LEU A 182 -4.26 2.90 -3.47
N LEU A 183 -3.18 2.28 -3.00
CA LEU A 183 -2.25 2.91 -2.06
C LEU A 183 -1.62 4.16 -2.68
N GLU A 184 -1.28 4.12 -3.96
CA GLU A 184 -0.79 5.30 -4.70
C GLU A 184 -1.85 6.42 -4.79
N SER A 185 -3.12 6.08 -4.97
CA SER A 185 -4.20 7.07 -4.92
C SER A 185 -4.33 7.73 -3.56
N VAL A 186 -4.18 6.97 -2.46
CA VAL A 186 -4.20 7.51 -1.08
C VAL A 186 -3.05 8.49 -0.88
N VAL A 187 -1.87 8.09 -1.36
CA VAL A 187 -0.68 8.93 -1.37
C VAL A 187 -0.94 10.26 -2.09
N ARG A 188 -1.50 10.20 -3.30
CA ARG A 188 -1.79 11.39 -4.10
C ARG A 188 -2.87 12.28 -3.52
N GLN A 189 -3.87 11.70 -2.87
CA GLN A 189 -4.94 12.45 -2.23
C GLN A 189 -4.38 13.35 -1.12
N GLY A 190 -3.36 12.87 -0.40
CA GLY A 190 -2.61 13.71 0.53
C GLY A 190 -3.08 13.68 1.99
N SER A 191 -3.94 12.76 2.41
CA SER A 191 -4.42 12.66 3.79
C SER A 191 -3.31 12.30 4.77
N LEU A 192 -2.98 13.24 5.68
CA LEU A 192 -1.91 13.09 6.67
C LEU A 192 -2.10 11.87 7.58
N VAL A 193 -3.35 11.58 7.94
CA VAL A 193 -3.69 10.44 8.79
C VAL A 193 -3.37 9.14 8.06
N ALA A 194 -3.82 8.99 6.81
CA ALA A 194 -3.57 7.79 6.02
C ALA A 194 -2.07 7.53 5.84
N TRP A 195 -1.31 8.59 5.56
CA TRP A 195 0.14 8.55 5.47
C TRP A 195 0.82 8.07 6.74
N SER A 196 0.44 8.64 7.88
CA SER A 196 1.03 8.30 9.17
C SER A 196 0.86 6.81 9.47
N VAL A 197 -0.32 6.26 9.16
CA VAL A 197 -0.61 4.84 9.33
C VAL A 197 0.19 3.99 8.34
N MET A 198 0.28 4.39 7.06
CA MET A 198 1.08 3.68 6.06
C MET A 198 2.57 3.61 6.41
N SER A 199 3.14 4.70 6.95
CA SER A 199 4.54 4.73 7.41
C SER A 199 4.75 3.82 8.62
N VAL A 200 3.89 3.89 9.64
CA VAL A 200 3.95 2.99 10.81
C VAL A 200 3.84 1.52 10.41
N MET A 201 3.00 1.22 9.42
CA MET A 201 2.83 -0.12 8.86
C MET A 201 3.93 -0.54 7.88
N LYS A 202 4.96 0.30 7.66
CA LYS A 202 6.11 0.04 6.81
C LYS A 202 5.73 -0.36 5.37
N VAL A 203 4.72 0.31 4.80
CA VAL A 203 4.26 0.04 3.42
C VAL A 203 5.41 0.09 2.42
N ASN A 204 6.38 0.98 2.63
CA ASN A 204 7.57 1.09 1.79
C ASN A 204 8.50 -0.14 1.79
N GLU A 205 8.60 -0.87 2.90
CA GLU A 205 9.29 -2.16 2.91
C GLU A 205 8.53 -3.18 2.06
N ILE A 206 7.20 -3.24 2.22
CA ILE A 206 6.34 -4.15 1.45
C ILE A 206 6.48 -3.89 -0.05
N MET A 207 6.54 -2.62 -0.47
CA MET A 207 6.75 -2.27 -1.88
C MET A 207 8.07 -2.80 -2.43
N LYS A 208 9.17 -2.66 -1.68
CA LYS A 208 10.48 -3.20 -2.07
C LYS A 208 10.48 -4.74 -2.10
N GLU A 209 9.86 -5.37 -1.11
CA GLU A 209 9.69 -6.82 -1.06
C GLU A 209 8.91 -7.34 -2.28
N LEU A 210 7.85 -6.64 -2.69
CA LEU A 210 7.06 -6.99 -3.87
C LEU A 210 7.89 -6.96 -5.17
N LEU A 211 8.77 -5.97 -5.33
CA LEU A 211 9.68 -5.91 -6.48
C LEU A 211 10.61 -7.13 -6.54
N VAL A 212 11.20 -7.49 -5.40
CA VAL A 212 12.14 -8.62 -5.28
C VAL A 212 11.43 -9.95 -5.44
N TYR A 213 10.24 -10.09 -4.86
CA TYR A 213 9.46 -11.33 -4.89
C TYR A 213 8.84 -11.62 -6.27
N HIS A 214 8.60 -10.58 -7.07
CA HIS A 214 8.10 -10.66 -8.44
C HIS A 214 9.08 -10.01 -9.44
N PRO A 215 10.27 -10.60 -9.68
CA PRO A 215 11.34 -9.94 -10.41
C PRO A 215 11.05 -9.69 -11.90
N TRP A 216 10.00 -10.28 -12.47
CA TRP A 216 9.67 -10.21 -13.90
C TRP A 216 8.25 -9.68 -14.18
N ASN A 217 7.66 -8.93 -13.25
CA ASN A 217 6.30 -8.39 -13.40
C ASN A 217 6.32 -6.88 -13.65
N SER A 218 6.44 -6.47 -14.92
CA SER A 218 6.52 -5.06 -15.31
C SER A 218 5.31 -4.23 -14.89
N LEU A 219 4.10 -4.81 -14.88
CA LEU A 219 2.89 -4.11 -14.45
C LEU A 219 2.93 -3.78 -12.96
N LEU A 220 3.37 -4.73 -12.12
CA LEU A 220 3.60 -4.48 -10.70
C LEU A 220 4.71 -3.45 -10.49
N HIS A 221 5.82 -3.57 -11.22
CA HIS A 221 6.95 -2.65 -11.09
C HIS A 221 6.54 -1.21 -11.42
N ASN A 222 5.72 -1.02 -12.46
CA ASN A 222 5.18 0.29 -12.80
C ASN A 222 4.27 0.84 -11.69
N ALA A 223 3.40 0.00 -11.11
CA ALA A 223 2.54 0.41 -10.01
C ALA A 223 3.35 0.82 -8.76
N VAL A 224 4.36 0.03 -8.39
CA VAL A 224 5.27 0.34 -7.26
C VAL A 224 6.08 1.61 -7.54
N LYS A 225 6.56 1.79 -8.78
CA LYS A 225 7.28 3.00 -9.18
C LYS A 225 6.39 4.23 -9.05
N SER A 226 5.15 4.19 -9.53
CA SER A 226 4.19 5.30 -9.40
C SER A 226 3.85 5.61 -7.95
N PHE A 227 3.78 4.59 -7.10
CA PHE A 227 3.61 4.75 -5.65
C PHE A 227 4.77 5.56 -5.06
N LEU A 228 6.01 5.05 -5.18
CA LEU A 228 7.22 5.68 -4.61
C LEU A 228 7.47 7.07 -5.19
N GLU A 229 7.26 7.24 -6.50
CA GLU A 229 7.36 8.54 -7.16
C GLU A 229 6.36 9.55 -6.59
N SER A 230 5.12 9.13 -6.31
CA SER A 230 4.12 10.01 -5.71
C SER A 230 4.45 10.37 -4.26
N GLU A 231 5.10 9.49 -3.49
CA GLU A 231 5.61 9.84 -2.15
C GLU A 231 6.74 10.88 -2.23
N LEU A 232 7.70 10.68 -3.14
CA LEU A 232 8.83 11.59 -3.34
C LEU A 232 8.40 12.98 -3.84
N LEU A 233 7.40 13.02 -4.72
CA LEU A 233 6.85 14.25 -5.29
C LEU A 233 5.75 14.90 -4.42
N SER A 234 5.41 14.30 -3.27
CA SER A 234 4.38 14.82 -2.35
C SER A 234 4.67 16.20 -1.76
N GLN A 235 5.87 16.76 -2.02
CA GLN A 235 6.32 18.07 -1.54
C GLN A 235 6.36 18.20 -0.01
N ARG A 236 6.26 17.08 0.72
CA ARG A 236 6.27 17.04 2.19
C ARG A 236 7.61 16.50 2.69
N PRO A 237 8.42 17.34 3.38
CA PRO A 237 9.76 16.95 3.83
C PRO A 237 9.77 15.69 4.70
N SER A 238 8.81 15.55 5.61
CA SER A 238 8.68 14.39 6.50
C SER A 238 8.46 13.08 5.74
N LEU A 239 7.66 13.08 4.67
CA LEU A 239 7.44 11.91 3.83
C LEU A 239 8.69 11.53 3.04
N VAL A 240 9.35 12.53 2.45
CA VAL A 240 10.61 12.31 1.72
C VAL A 240 11.68 11.75 2.66
N VAL A 241 11.78 12.27 3.89
CA VAL A 241 12.70 11.74 4.90
C VAL A 241 12.39 10.29 5.25
N ASP A 242 11.12 9.93 5.43
CA ASP A 242 10.74 8.56 5.77
C ASP A 242 11.17 7.57 4.67
N VAL A 243 10.87 7.88 3.41
CA VAL A 243 11.22 7.06 2.25
C VAL A 243 12.74 6.97 2.05
N VAL A 244 13.44 8.11 2.16
CA VAL A 244 14.86 8.22 1.86
C VAL A 244 15.72 7.68 3.00
N LEU A 245 15.44 8.03 4.25
CA LEU A 245 16.28 7.71 5.41
C LEU A 245 15.79 6.48 6.17
N ASN A 246 14.49 6.41 6.54
CA ASN A 246 13.99 5.30 7.35
C ASN A 246 13.89 4.01 6.54
N HIS A 247 13.42 4.13 5.30
CA HIS A 247 13.28 3.00 4.38
C HIS A 247 14.48 2.81 3.45
N ASN A 248 15.49 3.69 3.51
CA ASN A 248 16.73 3.57 2.73
C ASN A 248 16.48 3.26 1.24
N LEU A 249 15.52 3.94 0.62
CA LEU A 249 15.25 3.79 -0.81
C LEU A 249 16.51 4.01 -1.67
N PRO A 250 17.37 5.02 -1.42
CA PRO A 250 18.57 5.21 -2.21
C PRO A 250 19.54 4.03 -2.11
N GLY A 251 19.75 3.48 -0.92
CA GLY A 251 20.56 2.27 -0.74
C GLY A 251 19.96 1.04 -1.42
N PHE A 252 18.64 0.94 -1.54
CA PHE A 252 17.98 -0.12 -2.31
C PHE A 252 18.20 0.04 -3.83
N ILE A 253 18.17 1.27 -4.34
CA ILE A 253 18.43 1.61 -5.75
C ILE A 253 19.90 1.36 -6.12
N ALA A 254 20.84 1.75 -5.24
CA ALA A 254 22.27 1.59 -5.47
C ALA A 254 22.75 0.13 -5.30
N ARG A 255 21.94 -0.73 -4.67
CA ARG A 255 22.34 -2.11 -4.39
C ARG A 255 22.57 -2.89 -5.69
N PRO A 256 23.76 -3.51 -5.87
CA PRO A 256 23.98 -4.39 -7.01
C PRO A 256 23.03 -5.59 -6.90
N GLN A 257 22.05 -5.64 -7.80
CA GLN A 257 21.12 -6.77 -7.88
C GLN A 257 21.86 -7.96 -8.50
N LYS A 258 21.94 -9.08 -7.77
CA LYS A 258 22.56 -10.31 -8.29
C LYS A 258 21.63 -10.93 -9.32
N GLY A 259 21.94 -10.75 -10.60
CA GLY A 259 21.22 -11.32 -11.74
C GLY A 259 20.43 -10.30 -12.55
N SER A 260 19.98 -10.69 -13.74
CA SER A 260 19.05 -9.89 -14.54
C SER A 260 17.69 -9.87 -13.82
N VAL A 261 17.20 -8.69 -13.48
CA VAL A 261 15.87 -8.48 -12.87
C VAL A 261 15.13 -7.41 -13.65
N GLY A 262 13.82 -7.60 -13.83
CA GLY A 262 12.98 -6.79 -14.72
C GLY A 262 12.66 -5.38 -14.23
N PHE A 263 12.91 -5.07 -12.94
CA PHE A 263 12.59 -3.77 -12.34
C PHE A 263 13.73 -2.73 -12.40
N LEU A 264 14.90 -3.06 -12.97
CA LEU A 264 16.05 -2.14 -13.00
C LEU A 264 15.74 -0.83 -13.73
N GLY A 265 14.91 -0.87 -14.78
CA GLY A 265 14.47 0.32 -15.49
C GLY A 265 13.68 1.28 -14.60
N GLN A 266 12.77 0.73 -13.78
CA GLN A 266 11.98 1.52 -12.83
C GLN A 266 12.84 2.11 -11.72
N LEU A 267 13.86 1.39 -11.23
CA LEU A 267 14.81 1.94 -10.24
C LEU A 267 15.64 3.08 -10.82
N ARG A 268 16.03 3.00 -12.09
CA ARG A 268 16.72 4.11 -12.79
C ARG A 268 15.83 5.35 -12.87
N LEU A 269 14.55 5.19 -13.22
CA LEU A 269 13.60 6.31 -13.24
C LEU A 269 13.40 6.91 -11.84
N LEU A 270 13.32 6.08 -10.79
CA LEU A 270 13.23 6.58 -9.41
C LEU A 270 14.49 7.33 -8.97
N ARG A 271 15.67 6.91 -9.44
CA ARG A 271 16.92 7.64 -9.21
C ARG A 271 16.86 9.04 -9.82
N GLU A 272 16.38 9.17 -11.06
CA GLU A 272 16.22 10.46 -11.72
C GLU A 272 15.28 11.39 -10.95
N VAL A 273 14.19 10.85 -10.39
CA VAL A 273 13.28 11.60 -9.51
C VAL A 273 13.99 12.05 -8.23
N LEU A 274 14.74 11.17 -7.56
CA LEU A 274 15.52 11.50 -6.36
C LEU A 274 16.54 12.60 -6.62
N GLU A 275 17.23 12.54 -7.75
CA GLU A 275 18.18 13.59 -8.17
C GLU A 275 17.47 14.92 -8.43
N SER A 276 16.25 14.91 -9.00
CA SER A 276 15.48 16.12 -9.26
C SER A 276 15.02 16.84 -7.99
N ILE A 277 14.68 16.10 -6.93
CA ILE A 277 14.24 16.67 -5.64
C ILE A 277 15.40 16.94 -4.67
N ARG A 278 16.60 16.45 -4.97
CA ARG A 278 17.82 16.65 -4.15
C ARG A 278 18.08 18.13 -3.84
N GLY A 279 17.91 19.00 -4.83
CA GLY A 279 18.09 20.44 -4.64
C GLY A 279 17.05 21.09 -3.72
N GLN A 280 15.90 20.45 -3.53
CA GLN A 280 14.82 20.92 -2.65
C GLN A 280 15.03 20.44 -1.20
N PHE A 281 15.76 19.34 -1.01
CA PHE A 281 15.94 18.67 0.27
C PHE A 281 17.44 18.48 0.56
N GLY A 282 18.06 19.46 1.22
CA GLY A 282 19.51 19.54 1.47
C GLY A 282 20.14 18.40 2.29
N PHE A 283 19.34 17.41 2.71
CA PHE A 283 19.78 16.21 3.43
C PHE A 283 20.00 14.99 2.54
N ILE A 284 19.57 15.05 1.28
CA ILE A 284 19.83 14.00 0.29
C ILE A 284 21.28 14.17 -0.17
N SER A 285 22.21 13.47 0.48
CA SER A 285 23.65 13.56 0.19
C SER A 285 24.01 12.91 -1.15
N GLU A 286 25.13 13.30 -1.76
CA GLU A 286 25.65 12.63 -2.96
C GLU A 286 25.94 11.15 -2.73
N SER A 287 26.50 10.78 -1.57
CA SER A 287 26.82 9.39 -1.23
C SER A 287 25.62 8.49 -1.02
N SER A 288 24.41 9.03 -0.84
CA SER A 288 23.18 8.23 -0.81
C SER A 288 22.71 7.80 -2.20
N VAL A 289 23.13 8.48 -3.27
CA VAL A 289 22.64 8.22 -4.64
C VAL A 289 23.61 7.32 -5.45
N TYR A 290 24.83 7.10 -4.94
CA TYR A 290 25.89 6.31 -5.56
C TYR A 290 26.10 4.95 -4.90
#